data_AF-A0A7X9SUU2-F1
#
_entry.id   AF-A0A7X9SUU2-F1
#
_cell.length_a   1.000
_cell.length_b   1.000
_cell.length_c   1.000
_cell.angle_alpha   90.00
_cell.angle_beta   90.00
_cell.angle_gamma   90.00
#
_symmetry.space_group_name_H-M   'P 1'
#
loop_
_entity.id
_entity.type
_entity.pdbx_description
1 polymer ?
#
loop_
_entity_poly.entity_id
_entity_poly.type
_entity_poly.pdbx_seq_one_letter_code
_entity_poly.pdbx_strand_id
1 'polypeptide(L)' 'MSDVTTTMLRAEGFTCPSCVSKIEKRVGRMPGVSDVTVHFNTSRIEVDHDPEVAGADAIIDEIAKAGYVAKASAF' A
#
# COMPACT_ATOMS: atom_id res chain seq x y z
N MET A 1 21.80 1.37 7.75
CA MET A 1 21.02 0.18 7.40
C MET A 1 19.59 0.67 7.28
N SER A 2 19.03 0.68 6.08
CA SER A 2 17.61 1.01 5.91
C SER A 2 16.84 -0.26 6.19
N ASP A 3 16.08 -0.29 7.28
CA ASP A 3 15.30 -1.46 7.67
C ASP A 3 13.99 -1.43 6.89
N VAL A 4 14.02 -1.99 5.68
CA VAL A 4 12.82 -2.07 4.83
C VAL A 4 11.97 -3.24 5.31
N THR A 5 10.75 -2.95 5.72
CA THR A 5 9.72 -3.93 6.09
C THR A 5 8.66 -4.00 5.00
N THR A 6 8.30 -5.22 4.62
CA THR A 6 7.18 -5.49 3.72
C THR A 6 5.89 -5.61 4.52
N THR A 7 4.96 -4.68 4.33
CA THR A 7 3.61 -4.76 4.91
C THR A 7 2.62 -5.25 3.88
N MET A 8 1.83 -6.26 4.27
CA MET A 8 0.75 -6.80 3.46
C MET A 8 -0.59 -6.16 3.87
N LEU A 9 -1.25 -5.55 2.89
CA LEU A 9 -2.56 -4.93 3.03
C LEU A 9 -3.55 -5.64 2.11
N ARG A 10 -4.82 -5.67 2.52
CA ARG A 10 -5.95 -6.09 1.69
C ARG A 10 -6.77 -4.87 1.33
N ALA A 11 -6.98 -4.65 0.04
CA ALA A 11 -7.86 -3.60 -0.45
C ALA A 11 -9.31 -4.12 -0.51
N GLU A 12 -10.28 -3.32 -0.07
CA GLU A 12 -11.71 -3.61 -0.21
C GLU A 12 -12.31 -2.70 -1.31
N GLY A 13 -13.08 -3.28 -2.23
CA GLY A 13 -13.83 -2.49 -3.23
C GLY A 13 -13.08 -2.10 -4.51
N PHE A 14 -11.91 -2.68 -4.79
CA PHE A 14 -11.20 -2.48 -6.05
C PHE A 14 -11.43 -3.64 -7.02
N THR A 15 -12.03 -3.36 -8.16
CA THR A 15 -12.21 -4.34 -9.25
C THR A 15 -11.70 -3.81 -10.59
N CYS A 16 -10.99 -2.67 -10.59
CA CYS A 16 -10.59 -2.00 -11.83
C CYS A 16 -9.05 -1.87 -11.94
N PRO A 17 -8.45 -2.25 -13.08
CA PRO A 17 -7.01 -2.11 -13.33
C PRO A 17 -6.52 -0.66 -13.23
N SER A 18 -7.37 0.30 -13.59
CA SER A 18 -7.08 1.73 -13.55
C SER A 18 -6.81 2.25 -12.13
N CYS A 19 -7.37 1.58 -11.13
CA CYS A 19 -7.23 1.96 -9.74
C CYS A 19 -5.88 1.52 -9.15
N VAL A 20 -5.34 0.38 -9.61
CA VAL A 20 -4.05 -0.19 -9.17
C VAL A 20 -2.91 0.81 -9.37
N SER A 21 -2.72 1.26 -10.60
CA SER A 21 -1.63 2.19 -10.93
C SER A 21 -1.78 3.53 -10.20
N LYS A 22 -2.99 3.87 -9.76
CA LYS A 22 -3.26 5.08 -8.98
C LYS A 22 -2.78 4.94 -7.54
N ILE A 23 -3.02 3.77 -6.92
CA ILE A 23 -2.50 3.43 -5.58
C ILE A 23 -0.98 3.35 -5.62
N GLU A 24 -0.41 2.56 -6.53
CA GLU A 24 1.05 2.35 -6.62
C GLU A 24 1.79 3.68 -6.78
N LYS A 25 1.31 4.56 -7.67
CA LYS A 25 1.91 5.89 -7.84
C LYS A 25 1.73 6.78 -6.61
N ARG A 26 0.67 6.59 -5.81
CA ARG A 26 0.47 7.41 -4.61
C ARG A 26 1.30 6.92 -3.45
N VAL A 27 1.25 5.62 -3.18
CA VAL A 27 2.01 4.96 -2.12
C VAL A 27 3.50 5.02 -2.41
N GLY A 28 3.93 4.75 -3.64
CA GLY A 28 5.34 4.88 -4.04
C GLY A 28 5.87 6.32 -4.06
N ARG A 29 5.01 7.33 -3.87
CA ARG A 29 5.43 8.74 -3.67
C ARG A 29 5.53 9.11 -2.18
N MET A 30 5.13 8.24 -1.26
CA MET A 30 5.30 8.52 0.16
C MET A 30 6.77 8.45 0.57
N PRO A 31 7.24 9.37 1.42
CA PRO A 31 8.55 9.27 2.01
C PRO A 31 8.61 8.00 2.89
N GLY A 32 9.68 7.21 2.74
CA GLY A 32 9.84 5.95 3.46
C GLY A 32 9.36 4.72 2.67
N VAL A 33 8.58 4.89 1.60
CA VAL A 33 8.23 3.76 0.72
C VAL A 33 9.37 3.51 -0.27
N SER A 34 9.84 2.26 -0.32
CA SER A 34 10.86 1.80 -1.26
C SER A 34 10.25 1.16 -2.50
N ASP A 35 9.25 0.28 -2.31
CA ASP A 35 8.55 -0.38 -3.40
C ASP A 35 7.07 -0.62 -3.03
N VAL A 36 6.22 -0.76 -4.05
CA VAL A 36 4.81 -1.08 -3.87
C VAL A 36 4.33 -1.95 -5.02
N THR A 37 3.78 -3.09 -4.66
CA THR A 37 3.23 -4.08 -5.58
C THR A 37 1.77 -4.35 -5.25
N VAL A 38 0.87 -4.11 -6.21
CA VAL A 38 -0.58 -4.30 -5.99
C VAL A 38 -1.12 -5.42 -6.87
N HIS A 39 -1.61 -6.47 -6.22
CA HIS A 39 -2.26 -7.63 -6.84
C HIS A 39 -3.78 -7.48 -6.82
N PHE A 40 -4.35 -6.82 -7.83
CA PHE A 40 -5.81 -6.67 -7.93
C PHE A 40 -6.56 -8.01 -8.07
N ASN A 41 -5.94 -9.01 -8.69
CA ASN A 41 -6.54 -10.34 -8.89
C ASN A 41 -6.87 -11.04 -7.55
N THR A 42 -6.06 -10.78 -6.51
CA THR A 42 -6.22 -11.35 -5.17
C THR A 42 -6.58 -10.31 -4.12
N SER A 43 -6.81 -9.06 -4.52
CA SER A 43 -7.02 -7.90 -3.63
C SER A 43 -5.91 -7.72 -2.58
N ARG A 44 -4.68 -8.15 -2.90
CA ARG A 44 -3.50 -8.08 -2.04
C ARG A 44 -2.62 -6.92 -2.46
N ILE A 45 -2.09 -6.19 -1.50
CA ILE A 45 -1.17 -5.08 -1.69
C ILE A 45 0.05 -5.37 -0.83
N GLU A 46 1.23 -5.26 -1.42
CA GLU A 46 2.51 -5.41 -0.76
C GLU A 46 3.23 -4.07 -0.86
N VAL A 47 3.67 -3.54 0.28
CA VAL A 47 4.38 -2.27 0.33
C VAL A 47 5.66 -2.48 1.10
N ASP A 48 6.77 -2.26 0.43
CA ASP A 48 8.10 -2.23 1.03
C ASP A 48 8.37 -0.82 1.50
N HIS A 49 8.44 -0.65 2.81
CA HIS A 49 8.60 0.67 3.41
C HIS A 49 9.48 0.59 4.66
N ASP A 50 10.01 1.74 5.05
CA ASP A 50 10.69 1.90 6.32
C ASP A 50 9.61 2.10 7.42
N PRO A 51 9.47 1.19 8.40
CA PRO A 51 8.47 1.29 9.45
C PRO A 51 8.74 2.44 10.43
N GLU A 52 9.97 2.99 10.47
CA GLU A 52 10.30 4.18 11.27
C GLU A 52 9.81 5.47 10.59
N VAL A 53 9.70 5.48 9.25
CA VAL A 53 9.30 6.66 8.46
C VAL A 53 7.83 6.59 8.04
N ALA A 54 7.39 5.46 7.51
CA ALA A 54 6.05 5.25 6.98
C ALA A 54 5.45 3.97 7.59
N GLY A 55 4.70 4.08 8.68
CA GLY A 55 4.03 2.91 9.27
C GLY A 55 2.89 2.36 8.40
N ALA A 56 2.45 1.14 8.70
CA ALA A 56 1.29 0.51 8.05
C ALA A 56 0.04 1.42 8.08
N ASP A 57 -0.23 2.07 9.21
CA ASP A 57 -1.35 3.02 9.36
C ASP A 57 -1.23 4.24 8.43
N ALA A 58 -0.01 4.79 8.27
CA ALA A 58 0.22 5.91 7.37
C ALA A 58 -0.05 5.52 5.92
N ILE A 59 0.33 4.30 5.54
CA ILE A 59 0.07 3.77 4.20
C ILE A 59 -1.43 3.58 3.98
N ILE A 60 -2.14 3.01 4.95
CA ILE A 60 -3.60 2.84 4.91
C ILE A 60 -4.30 4.20 4.78
N ASP A 61 -3.87 5.21 5.54
CA ASP A 61 -4.43 6.56 5.48
C ASP A 61 -4.20 7.22 4.11
N GLU A 62 -3.04 7.02 3.50
CA GLU A 62 -2.77 7.56 2.17
C GLU A 62 -3.60 6.86 1.07
N ILE A 63 -3.85 5.55 1.23
CA ILE A 63 -4.79 4.83 0.36
C ILE A 63 -6.23 5.36 0.56
N ALA A 64 -6.63 5.64 1.81
CA ALA A 64 -7.91 6.27 2.14
C ALA A 64 -8.07 7.65 1.50
N LYS A 65 -7.03 8.49 1.55
CA LYS A 65 -6.99 9.79 0.86
C LYS A 65 -7.07 9.67 -0.66
N ALA A 66 -6.61 8.57 -1.24
CA ALA A 66 -6.79 8.29 -2.67
C ALA A 66 -8.24 7.91 -3.03
N GLY A 67 -9.12 7.74 -2.03
CA GLY A 67 -10.54 7.43 -2.19
C GLY A 67 -10.87 5.97 -2.00
N TYR A 68 -10.00 5.22 -1.31
CA TYR A 68 -10.10 3.77 -1.29
C TYR A 68 -9.81 3.14 0.07
N VAL A 69 -10.45 2.02 0.37
CA VAL A 69 -10.29 1.37 1.67
C VAL A 69 -9.29 0.23 1.56
N ALA A 70 -8.22 0.29 2.36
CA ALA A 70 -7.30 -0.81 2.57
C ALA A 70 -7.19 -1.11 4.07
N LYS A 71 -6.89 -2.36 4.41
CA LYS A 71 -6.69 -2.82 5.79
C LYS A 71 -5.45 -3.67 5.87
N ALA A 72 -4.68 -3.53 6.94
CA ALA A 72 -3.61 -4.49 7.25
C ALA A 72 -4.23 -5.88 7.43
N SER A 73 -3.69 -6.85 6.72
CA SER A 73 -4.16 -8.23 6.77
C SER A 73 -2.96 -9.14 7.00
N ALA A 74 -2.93 -9.82 8.13
CA ALA A 74 -2.04 -10.95 8.35
C ALA A 74 -2.62 -12.13 7.55
N PHE A 75 -2.23 -12.24 6.29
CA PHE A 75 -2.47 -13.45 5.50
C PHE A 75 -1.54 -14.57 5.98
#